data_AF-A7F3L9-F1
#
_entry.id   AF-A7F3L9-F1
#
_cell.length_a   1.000
_cell.length_b   1.000
_cell.length_c   1.000
_cell.angle_alpha   90.00
_cell.angle_beta   90.00
_cell.angle_gamma   90.00
#
_symmetry.space_group_name_H-M   'P 1'
#
loop_
_entity.id
_entity.type
_entity.pdbx_description
1 polymer ?
#
loop_
_entity_poly.entity_id
_entity_poly.type
_entity_poly.pdbx_seq_one_letter_code
_entity_poly.pdbx_strand_id
1 'polypeptide(L)'
;MGERRRGREVIRVVDEDDSEVGLDARDVGSLSSTAQVRNRPVTATAETETKGPFKLLLQDHKGVHVYAFTTSETCNAHPGSVQKIALPPCMQMGCKMMLLPGTRVCRGMVCIEGETCVVLGGRIEGLDREWREGWEERVRGEVERMRG
;
A
#
# COMPACT_ATOMS: atom_id res chain seq x y z
N MET A 1 -15.02 3.99 -33.93
CA MET A 1 -14.49 4.51 -32.64
C MET A 1 -15.62 4.78 -31.66
N GLY A 2 -16.02 3.77 -30.89
CA GLY A 2 -16.95 3.92 -29.79
C GLY A 2 -16.21 3.87 -28.45
N GLU A 3 -16.46 4.84 -27.58
CA GLU A 3 -16.07 4.75 -26.16
C GLU A 3 -17.22 4.11 -25.39
N ARG A 4 -16.98 2.96 -24.74
CA ARG A 4 -17.96 2.36 -23.80
C ARG A 4 -17.38 2.39 -22.40
N ARG A 5 -18.18 2.87 -21.45
CA ARG A 5 -17.82 2.96 -20.03
C ARG A 5 -18.51 1.88 -19.22
N ARG A 6 -17.77 1.22 -18.33
CA ARG A 6 -18.33 0.38 -17.26
C ARG A 6 -17.83 0.93 -15.93
N GLY A 7 -18.70 1.59 -15.19
CA GLY A 7 -18.33 2.27 -13.94
C GLY A 7 -17.35 3.43 -14.20
N ARG A 8 -16.21 3.43 -13.49
CA ARG A 8 -15.15 4.46 -13.61
C ARG A 8 -14.07 4.14 -14.64
N GLU A 9 -14.18 3.01 -15.33
CA GLU A 9 -13.18 2.56 -16.31
C GLU A 9 -13.65 2.84 -17.75
N VAL A 10 -12.73 3.33 -18.57
CA VAL A 10 -12.94 3.69 -19.97
C VAL A 10 -12.23 2.69 -20.86
N ILE A 11 -12.98 1.95 -21.68
CA ILE A 11 -12.43 1.01 -22.66
C ILE A 11 -12.65 1.59 -24.06
N ARG A 12 -11.56 1.66 -24.83
CA ARG A 12 -11.59 2.07 -26.23
C ARG A 12 -11.78 0.84 -27.10
N VAL A 13 -12.89 0.81 -27.84
CA VAL A 13 -13.17 -0.24 -28.82
C VAL A 13 -12.74 0.27 -30.19
N VAL A 14 -11.80 -0.45 -30.80
CA VAL A 14 -11.37 -0.25 -32.18
C VAL A 14 -12.16 -1.24 -33.04
N ASP A 15 -12.80 -0.74 -34.08
CA ASP A 15 -13.51 -1.55 -35.07
C ASP A 15 -12.46 -2.13 -36.04
N GLU A 16 -12.42 -3.46 -36.17
CA GLU A 16 -11.61 -4.15 -37.19
C GLU A 16 -12.43 -4.20 -38.49
N ASP A 17 -12.09 -3.33 -39.44
CA ASP A 17 -12.53 -3.43 -40.84
C ASP A 17 -11.28 -3.60 -41.72
N ASP A 18 -11.24 -4.75 -42.40
CA ASP A 18 -10.21 -5.21 -43.33
C ASP A 18 -10.09 -4.31 -44.57
N SER A 19 -8.86 -3.90 -44.92
CA SER A 19 -8.44 -3.60 -46.29
C SER A 19 -6.91 -3.53 -46.37
N GLU A 20 -6.31 -4.56 -46.97
CA GLU A 20 -4.88 -4.67 -47.31
C GLU A 20 -4.38 -3.58 -48.27
N VAL A 21 -3.18 -3.03 -48.02
CA VAL A 21 -2.06 -2.93 -48.98
C VAL A 21 -0.77 -2.64 -48.21
N GLY A 22 0.26 -3.49 -48.41
CA GLY A 22 1.48 -3.52 -47.60
C GLY A 22 2.52 -2.43 -47.91
N LEU A 23 3.52 -2.33 -47.02
CA LEU A 23 4.97 -2.30 -47.29
C LEU A 23 5.76 -2.18 -45.96
N ASP A 24 6.56 -3.21 -45.70
CA ASP A 24 7.78 -3.36 -44.88
C ASP A 24 8.03 -2.64 -43.53
N ALA A 25 8.25 -3.52 -42.54
CA ALA A 25 9.23 -3.46 -41.44
C ALA A 25 8.99 -2.52 -40.24
N ARG A 26 8.52 -3.11 -39.12
CA ARG A 26 9.34 -3.35 -37.90
C ARG A 26 8.53 -4.07 -36.82
N ASP A 27 8.94 -5.33 -36.60
CA ASP A 27 9.09 -6.02 -35.31
C ASP A 27 8.48 -5.33 -34.07
N VAL A 28 7.45 -5.93 -33.48
CA VAL A 28 7.45 -6.49 -32.11
C VAL A 28 6.18 -7.35 -31.93
N GLY A 29 6.38 -8.66 -32.00
CA GLY A 29 5.74 -9.70 -31.17
C GLY A 29 4.22 -9.74 -31.03
N SER A 30 3.56 -10.50 -31.90
CA SER A 30 2.21 -11.04 -31.64
C SER A 30 2.27 -12.53 -31.30
N LEU A 31 1.24 -12.93 -30.53
CA LEU A 31 0.67 -14.27 -30.36
C LEU A 31 1.09 -15.10 -29.14
N SER A 32 0.25 -14.97 -28.12
CA SER A 32 -0.65 -16.03 -27.63
C SER A 32 -0.07 -17.45 -27.51
N SER A 33 0.07 -17.92 -26.27
CA SER A 33 -0.03 -19.34 -25.95
C SER A 33 -0.95 -19.53 -24.74
N THR A 34 -2.20 -19.89 -25.04
CA THR A 34 -3.06 -20.68 -24.16
C THR A 34 -2.38 -22.01 -23.82
N ALA A 35 -2.61 -22.47 -22.58
CA ALA A 35 -2.19 -23.74 -21.99
C ALA A 35 -0.71 -23.84 -21.57
N GLN A 36 -0.44 -23.64 -20.29
CA GLN A 36 0.09 -24.71 -19.44
C GLN A 36 -0.31 -24.48 -17.97
N VAL A 37 -1.16 -25.39 -17.49
CA VAL A 37 -1.35 -25.68 -16.07
C VAL A 37 0.01 -26.02 -15.49
N ARG A 38 0.64 -25.07 -14.80
CA ARG A 38 1.84 -25.33 -14.00
C ARG A 38 1.45 -25.22 -12.53
N ASN A 39 1.41 -26.38 -11.90
CA ASN A 39 1.19 -26.61 -10.48
C ASN A 39 2.09 -25.66 -9.68
N ARG A 40 1.55 -24.52 -9.22
CA ARG A 40 2.27 -23.54 -8.41
C ARG A 40 2.05 -23.96 -6.96
N PRO A 41 3.10 -24.32 -6.20
CA PRO A 41 2.93 -24.60 -4.79
C PRO A 41 2.35 -23.36 -4.10
N VAL A 42 1.22 -23.55 -3.43
CA VAL A 42 0.57 -22.56 -2.58
C VAL A 42 1.44 -22.39 -1.34
N THR A 43 2.45 -21.54 -1.42
CA THR A 43 3.23 -21.09 -0.25
C THR A 43 3.82 -19.72 -0.51
N ALA A 44 2.96 -18.72 -0.35
CA ALA A 44 3.21 -17.41 0.25
C ALA A 44 1.95 -16.60 -0.07
N THR A 45 1.14 -16.33 0.95
CA THR A 45 0.21 -15.20 0.88
C THR A 45 1.06 -14.00 0.49
N ALA A 46 0.94 -13.53 -0.75
CA ALA A 46 1.55 -12.27 -1.15
C ALA A 46 0.89 -11.22 -0.25
N GLU A 47 1.59 -10.83 0.81
CA GLU A 47 1.16 -9.74 1.67
C GLU A 47 0.88 -8.57 0.74
N THR A 48 -0.38 -8.14 0.71
CA THR A 48 -0.80 -7.06 -0.17
C THR A 48 -0.03 -5.85 0.26
N GLU A 49 1.01 -5.48 -0.48
CA GLU A 49 1.89 -4.37 -0.12
C GLU A 49 1.02 -3.11 -0.04
N THR A 50 0.74 -2.66 1.17
CA THR A 50 -0.13 -1.50 1.37
C THR A 50 0.64 -0.28 0.93
N LYS A 51 0.09 0.43 -0.05
CA LYS A 51 0.68 1.64 -0.62
C LYS A 51 -0.17 2.83 -0.24
N GLY A 52 0.48 3.91 0.15
CA GLY A 52 -0.18 5.19 0.34
C GLY A 52 0.46 6.04 1.42
N PRO A 53 0.01 7.29 1.53
CA PRO A 53 0.31 8.11 2.68
C PRO A 53 -0.36 7.51 3.92
N PHE A 54 0.43 7.24 4.95
CA PHE A 54 -0.04 6.73 6.23
C PHE A 54 -0.13 7.87 7.23
N LYS A 55 -1.22 7.90 7.99
CA LYS A 55 -1.32 8.72 9.19
C LYS A 55 -0.93 7.86 10.38
N LEU A 56 0.10 8.26 11.10
CA LEU A 56 0.59 7.57 12.29
C LEU A 56 0.27 8.38 13.54
N LEU A 57 -0.02 7.68 14.63
CA LEU A 57 -0.02 8.23 15.97
C LEU A 57 1.29 7.77 16.63
N LEU A 58 2.20 8.70 16.85
CA LEU A 58 3.46 8.45 17.53
C LEU A 58 3.31 8.79 19.00
N GLN A 59 3.95 8.00 19.85
CA GLN A 59 4.00 8.21 21.29
C GLN A 59 5.46 8.25 21.74
N ASP A 60 5.83 9.27 22.50
CA ASP A 60 7.16 9.32 23.12
C ASP A 60 7.19 8.48 24.42
N HIS A 61 8.38 8.34 25.01
CA HIS A 61 8.58 7.63 26.27
C HIS A 61 7.82 8.22 27.48
N LYS A 62 7.34 9.47 27.42
CA LYS A 62 6.54 10.13 28.47
C LYS A 62 5.05 10.00 28.23
N GLY A 63 4.64 9.34 27.14
CA GLY A 63 3.26 9.18 26.76
C GLY A 63 2.68 10.36 25.97
N VAL A 64 3.51 11.30 25.53
CA VAL A 64 3.08 12.42 24.68
C VAL A 64 2.79 11.91 23.29
N HIS A 65 1.62 12.26 22.78
CA HIS A 65 1.17 11.87 21.45
C HIS A 65 1.40 12.96 20.42
N VAL A 66 1.84 12.56 19.23
CA VAL A 66 1.91 13.44 18.06
C VAL A 66 1.45 12.68 16.82
N TYR A 67 0.71 13.36 15.95
CA TYR A 67 0.36 12.79 14.66
C TYR A 67 1.51 12.98 13.67
N ALA A 68 1.73 11.97 12.85
CA ALA A 68 2.62 12.04 11.71
C ALA A 68 1.88 11.67 10.43
N PHE A 69 2.37 12.16 9.30
CA PHE A 69 1.92 11.72 7.98
C PHE A 69 3.14 11.38 7.12
N THR A 70 3.02 10.35 6.29
CA THR A 70 4.05 10.05 5.30
C THR A 70 3.76 10.83 4.01
N THR A 71 4.78 11.54 3.51
CA THR A 71 4.62 12.47 2.38
C THR A 71 4.77 11.78 1.02
N SER A 72 5.37 10.59 0.99
CA SER A 72 5.69 9.83 -0.23
C SER A 72 5.59 8.33 0.02
N GLU A 73 5.31 7.55 -1.02
CA GLU A 73 5.42 6.08 -1.02
C GLU A 73 6.83 5.61 -0.66
N THR A 74 7.84 6.47 -0.87
CA THR A 74 9.25 6.23 -0.55
C THR A 74 9.60 6.41 0.92
N CYS A 75 8.64 6.71 1.82
CA CYS A 75 8.87 6.81 3.27
C CYS A 75 9.45 5.53 3.92
N ASN A 76 9.52 4.45 3.15
CA ASN A 76 9.98 3.12 3.53
C ASN A 76 11.40 2.78 3.02
N ALA A 77 12.13 3.76 2.48
CA ALA A 77 13.37 3.53 1.75
C ALA A 77 14.66 3.73 2.57
N HIS A 78 14.59 4.14 3.84
CA HIS A 78 15.82 4.32 4.61
C HIS A 78 16.58 2.98 4.71
N PRO A 79 17.86 2.90 4.31
CA PRO A 79 18.60 1.64 4.26
C PRO A 79 18.78 0.99 5.64
N GLY A 80 18.71 1.79 6.71
CA GLY A 80 18.74 1.31 8.09
C GLY A 80 17.40 0.82 8.66
N SER A 81 16.30 0.94 7.90
CA SER A 81 14.98 0.50 8.38
C SER A 81 14.85 -1.02 8.31
N VAL A 82 14.44 -1.62 9.42
CA VAL A 82 14.19 -3.07 9.55
C VAL A 82 12.80 -3.44 9.03
N GLN A 83 11.87 -2.49 9.04
CA GLN A 83 10.47 -2.68 8.65
C GLN A 83 9.97 -1.51 7.81
N LYS A 84 8.93 -1.75 7.01
CA LYS A 84 8.23 -0.70 6.26
C LYS A 84 7.05 -0.16 7.07
N ILE A 85 6.79 1.14 6.96
CA ILE A 85 5.52 1.74 7.35
C ILE A 85 4.45 1.20 6.40
N ALA A 86 3.49 0.49 6.97
CA ALA A 86 2.44 -0.21 6.24
C ALA A 86 1.27 -0.50 7.19
N LEU A 87 0.12 -0.91 6.65
CA LEU A 87 -0.95 -1.43 7.50
C LEU A 87 -0.58 -2.84 8.00
N PRO A 88 -1.22 -3.32 9.08
CA PRO A 88 -1.08 -4.71 9.52
C PRO A 88 -1.42 -5.69 8.38
N PRO A 89 -0.72 -6.84 8.28
CA PRO A 89 0.22 -7.40 9.26
C PRO A 89 1.65 -6.83 9.17
N CYS A 90 1.94 -5.99 8.18
CA CYS A 90 3.31 -5.59 7.86
C CYS A 90 3.95 -4.70 8.93
N MET A 91 3.19 -3.83 9.61
CA MET A 91 3.65 -3.03 10.75
C MET A 91 2.76 -3.34 11.97
N GLN A 92 3.39 -3.61 13.11
CA GLN A 92 2.71 -3.99 14.34
C GLN A 92 2.57 -2.80 15.29
N MET A 93 1.59 -2.86 16.20
CA MET A 93 1.39 -1.82 17.19
C MET A 93 2.56 -1.75 18.17
N GLY A 94 2.98 -0.53 18.49
CA GLY A 94 4.15 -0.29 19.34
C GLY A 94 5.49 -0.47 18.62
N CYS A 95 5.50 -0.59 17.29
CA CYS A 95 6.70 -0.49 16.48
C CYS A 95 7.46 0.81 16.78
N LYS A 96 8.78 0.71 16.92
CA LYS A 96 9.67 1.82 17.29
C LYS A 96 10.23 2.48 16.05
N MET A 97 10.23 3.80 16.06
CA MET A 97 10.72 4.64 14.98
C MET A 97 11.67 5.69 15.54
N MET A 98 12.72 5.98 14.79
CA MET A 98 13.67 7.03 15.08
C MET A 98 13.54 8.12 14.03
N LEU A 99 13.22 9.33 14.46
CA LEU A 99 13.22 10.52 13.61
C LEU A 99 14.65 11.04 13.50
N LEU A 100 15.09 11.33 12.28
CA LEU A 100 16.44 11.79 11.98
C LEU A 100 16.50 13.31 11.88
N PRO A 101 17.70 13.93 11.98
CA PRO A 101 17.84 15.35 11.72
C PRO A 101 17.25 15.75 10.37
N GLY A 102 16.51 16.85 10.33
CA GLY A 102 15.82 17.32 9.13
C GLY A 102 14.35 16.91 9.02
N THR A 103 13.84 16.05 9.93
CA THR A 103 12.38 15.82 10.03
C THR A 103 11.65 17.13 10.29
N ARG A 104 10.63 17.42 9.46
CA ARG A 104 9.86 18.67 9.55
C ARG A 104 8.60 18.49 10.36
N VAL A 105 8.15 19.57 11.00
CA VAL A 105 6.84 19.64 11.66
C VAL A 105 6.01 20.72 10.98
N CYS A 106 4.85 20.35 10.44
CA CYS A 106 3.93 21.26 9.77
C CYS A 106 2.56 21.19 10.45
N ARG A 107 2.05 22.34 10.91
CA ARG A 107 0.72 22.45 11.58
C ARG A 107 0.55 21.48 12.76
N GLY A 108 1.62 21.24 13.53
CA GLY A 108 1.61 20.32 14.67
C GLY A 108 1.66 18.84 14.30
N MET A 109 1.91 18.50 13.02
CA MET A 109 2.11 17.12 12.56
C MET A 109 3.55 16.91 12.11
N VAL A 110 4.10 15.73 12.38
CA VAL A 110 5.42 15.31 11.90
C VAL A 110 5.30 14.86 10.44
N CYS A 111 6.08 15.47 9.55
CA CYS A 111 6.18 15.11 8.14
C CYS A 111 7.29 14.06 7.99
N ILE A 112 6.91 12.81 7.71
CA ILE A 112 7.87 11.71 7.57
C ILE A 112 8.20 11.51 6.09
N GLU A 113 9.49 11.53 5.81
CA GLU A 113 10.07 11.23 4.50
C GLU A 113 11.03 10.03 4.63
N GLY A 114 11.34 9.38 3.51
CA GLY A 114 12.14 8.15 3.50
C GLY A 114 13.56 8.32 4.04
N GLU A 115 14.10 9.53 3.98
CA GLU A 115 15.46 9.84 4.44
C GLU A 115 15.49 10.34 5.88
N THR A 116 14.35 10.78 6.43
CA THR A 116 14.27 11.44 7.74
C THR A 116 13.71 10.56 8.85
N CYS A 117 13.54 9.27 8.58
CA CYS A 117 13.00 8.32 9.55
C CYS A 117 13.58 6.92 9.36
N VAL A 118 13.90 6.26 10.47
CA VAL A 118 14.30 4.86 10.52
C VAL A 118 13.27 4.07 11.31
N VAL A 119 12.72 3.02 10.72
CA VAL A 119 11.80 2.11 11.41
C VAL A 119 12.60 0.96 11.99
N LEU A 120 12.68 0.92 13.32
CA LEU A 120 13.46 -0.07 14.07
C LEU A 120 12.69 -1.40 14.21
N GLY A 121 11.36 -1.36 14.09
CA GLY A 121 10.50 -2.53 14.23
C GLY A 121 10.04 -2.76 15.67
N GLY A 122 9.69 -4.01 15.97
CA GLY A 122 9.19 -4.43 17.27
C GLY A 122 7.67 -4.30 17.42
N ARG A 123 7.19 -4.72 18.59
CA ARG A 123 5.78 -4.84 18.92
C ARG A 123 5.56 -4.73 20.43
N ILE A 124 4.42 -4.19 20.82
CA ILE A 124 3.91 -4.30 22.19
C ILE A 124 2.71 -5.26 22.13
N GLU A 125 2.86 -6.48 22.64
CA GLU A 125 1.86 -7.55 22.45
C GLU A 125 0.48 -7.19 23.00
N GLY A 126 0.40 -6.58 24.19
CA GLY A 126 -0.86 -6.16 24.79
C GLY A 126 -1.61 -5.16 23.91
N LEU A 127 -0.89 -4.12 23.44
CA LEU A 127 -1.45 -3.08 22.59
C LEU A 127 -1.85 -3.61 21.20
N ASP A 128 -1.05 -4.50 20.62
CA ASP A 128 -1.35 -5.08 19.31
C ASP A 128 -2.58 -5.98 19.34
N ARG A 129 -2.73 -6.78 20.41
CA ARG A 129 -3.92 -7.61 20.63
C ARG A 129 -5.17 -6.74 20.81
N GLU A 130 -5.14 -5.79 21.74
CA GLU A 130 -6.27 -4.89 22.00
C GLU A 130 -6.67 -4.10 20.74
N TRP A 131 -5.68 -3.61 19.98
CA TRP A 131 -5.95 -2.91 18.73
C TRP A 131 -6.59 -3.82 17.68
N ARG A 132 -6.10 -5.04 17.52
CA ARG A 132 -6.62 -5.97 16.50
C ARG A 132 -8.05 -6.40 16.82
N GLU A 133 -8.31 -6.75 18.07
CA GLU A 133 -9.64 -7.13 18.56
C GLU A 133 -10.62 -5.95 18.44
N GLY A 134 -10.25 -4.76 18.92
CA GLY A 134 -11.11 -3.57 18.86
C GLY A 134 -11.30 -2.99 17.46
N TRP A 135 -10.30 -3.10 16.58
CA TRP A 135 -10.42 -2.68 15.18
C TRP A 135 -11.38 -3.59 14.42
N GLU A 136 -11.29 -4.91 14.62
CA GLU A 136 -12.19 -5.89 14.00
C GLU A 136 -13.65 -5.65 14.42
N GLU A 137 -13.90 -5.42 15.70
CA GLU A 137 -15.23 -5.13 16.23
C GLU A 137 -15.83 -3.87 15.60
N ARG A 138 -15.05 -2.78 15.54
CA ARG A 138 -15.50 -1.51 14.97
C ARG A 138 -15.78 -1.62 13.48
N VAL A 139 -14.90 -2.25 12.71
CA VAL A 139 -15.09 -2.42 11.26
C VAL A 139 -16.30 -3.32 10.98
N ARG A 140 -16.47 -4.40 11.75
CA ARG A 140 -17.65 -5.28 11.61
C ARG A 140 -18.94 -4.53 11.90
N GLY A 141 -18.99 -3.74 12.97
CA GLY A 141 -20.15 -2.92 13.32
C GLY A 141 -20.51 -1.90 12.25
N GLU A 142 -19.53 -1.25 11.61
CA GLU A 142 -19.78 -0.35 10.48
C GLU A 142 -20.34 -1.08 9.25
N VAL A 143 -19.80 -2.26 8.92
CA VAL A 143 -20.28 -3.06 7.78
C VAL A 143 -21.71 -3.55 7.99
N GLU A 144 -22.05 -4.01 9.20
CA GLU A 144 -23.42 -4.43 9.54
C GLU A 144 -24.40 -3.26 9.48
N ARG A 145 -23.97 -2.08 9.97
CA ARG A 145 -24.77 -0.85 9.87
C ARG A 145 -25.02 -0.41 8.43
N MET A 146 -24.06 -0.62 7.52
CA MET A 146 -24.24 -0.31 6.10
C MET A 146 -25.10 -1.34 5.36
N ARG A 147 -25.33 -2.53 5.95
CA ARG A 147 -26.11 -3.62 5.35
C ARG A 147 -27.58 -3.65 5.77
N GLY A 148 -27.93 -3.03 6.90
CA GLY A 148 -29.32 -2.82 7.34
C GLY A 148 -29.89 -1.52 6.82
#